data_AF-A0A8S2YHE4-F1
#
_entry.id   AF-A0A8S2YHE4-F1
#
_cell.length_a   1.000
_cell.length_b   1.000
_cell.length_c   1.000
_cell.angle_alpha   90.00
_cell.angle_beta   90.00
_cell.angle_gamma   90.00
#
_symmetry.space_group_name_H-M   'P 1'
#
loop_
_entity.id
_entity.type
_entity.pdbx_description
1 polymer ?
#
loop_
_entity_poly.entity_id
_entity_poly.type
_entity_poly.pdbx_seq_one_letter_code
_entity_poly.pdbx_strand_id
1 'polypeptide(L)'
;QEPSALYNACRNNDIEQVKTLLTNTSLEQLNRIEPNGSTALHAASFLSRGEIVKLLLEQGADRWIKNRYNMTPYEEAKPHIKEIFDKTNYIPPLSPSTIHTYVKLLHATKSELLPVVDLRQNMKPNRVRHQANSQNE
;
A
#
# COMPACT_ATOMS: atom_id res chain seq x y z
N GLN A 1 15.65 12.59 12.63
CA GLN A 1 14.77 11.54 13.19
C GLN A 1 15.41 10.20 12.93
N GLU A 2 15.29 9.26 13.86
CA GLU A 2 15.77 7.91 13.68
C GLU A 2 14.84 7.09 12.77
N PRO A 3 15.39 6.17 11.94
CA PRO A 3 14.56 5.29 11.13
C PRO A 3 13.67 4.37 11.98
N SER A 4 12.52 3.96 11.47
CA SER A 4 11.65 3.01 12.19
C SER A 4 12.30 1.65 12.42
N ALA A 5 11.83 0.93 13.45
CA ALA A 5 12.25 -0.44 13.71
C ALA A 5 11.95 -1.36 12.52
N LEU A 6 10.78 -1.21 11.88
CA LEU A 6 10.40 -1.99 10.70
C LEU A 6 11.35 -1.75 9.53
N TYR A 7 11.70 -0.48 9.26
CA TYR A 7 12.64 -0.13 8.22
C TYR A 7 14.03 -0.74 8.46
N ASN A 8 14.54 -0.66 9.71
CA ASN A 8 15.82 -1.25 10.07
C ASN A 8 15.81 -2.78 9.95
N ALA A 9 14.76 -3.46 10.41
CA ALA A 9 14.58 -4.90 10.26
C ALA A 9 14.61 -5.31 8.78
N CYS A 10 13.90 -4.57 7.92
CA CYS A 10 13.89 -4.81 6.47
C CYS A 10 15.29 -4.64 5.85
N ARG A 11 16.03 -3.61 6.24
CA ARG A 11 17.42 -3.39 5.74
C ARG A 11 18.36 -4.52 6.14
N ASN A 12 18.25 -4.96 7.39
CA ASN A 12 19.11 -5.97 7.98
C ASN A 12 18.74 -7.41 7.58
N ASN A 13 17.67 -7.60 6.81
CA ASN A 13 17.11 -8.91 6.46
C ASN A 13 16.68 -9.74 7.69
N ASP A 14 16.21 -9.07 8.74
CA ASP A 14 15.74 -9.73 9.96
C ASP A 14 14.27 -10.15 9.77
N ILE A 15 14.09 -11.30 9.13
CA ILE A 15 12.77 -11.83 8.75
C ILE A 15 11.87 -12.05 9.97
N GLU A 16 12.43 -12.54 11.08
CA GLU A 16 11.64 -12.86 12.27
C GLU A 16 11.20 -11.58 13.00
N GLN A 17 12.07 -10.57 13.06
CA GLN A 17 11.68 -9.26 13.56
C GLN A 17 10.65 -8.59 12.65
N VAL A 18 10.79 -8.70 11.33
CA VAL A 18 9.77 -8.19 10.39
C VAL A 18 8.42 -8.87 10.64
N LYS A 19 8.36 -10.20 10.71
CA LYS A 19 7.11 -10.94 11.01
C LYS A 19 6.49 -10.47 12.32
N THR A 20 7.31 -10.34 13.37
CA THR A 20 6.87 -9.88 14.69
C THR A 20 6.26 -8.48 14.62
N LEU A 21 6.96 -7.53 13.99
CA LEU A 21 6.50 -6.14 13.89
C LEU A 21 5.22 -6.02 13.06
N LEU A 22 5.09 -6.78 11.97
CA LEU A 22 3.93 -6.72 11.08
C LEU A 22 2.62 -7.14 11.76
N THR A 23 2.66 -7.94 12.83
CA THR A 23 1.44 -8.39 13.56
C THR A 23 0.54 -7.25 14.06
N ASN A 24 1.14 -6.10 14.39
CA ASN A 24 0.43 -4.95 14.97
C ASN A 24 0.74 -3.63 14.23
N THR A 25 1.25 -3.71 13.00
CA THR A 25 1.61 -2.53 12.21
C THR A 25 0.38 -1.96 11.49
N SER A 26 0.06 -0.69 11.70
CA SER A 26 -0.97 0.00 10.92
C SER A 26 -0.49 0.33 9.50
N LEU A 27 -1.41 0.56 8.55
CA LEU A 27 -1.03 0.95 7.17
C LEU A 27 -0.22 2.27 7.13
N GLU A 28 -0.46 3.19 8.07
CA GLU A 28 0.33 4.43 8.20
C GLU A 28 1.78 4.13 8.60
N GLN A 29 1.99 3.21 9.55
CA GLN A 29 3.31 2.78 9.98
C GLN A 29 4.03 1.96 8.91
N LEU A 30 3.31 1.08 8.22
CA LEU A 30 3.83 0.25 7.12
C LEU A 30 4.37 1.12 5.97
N ASN A 31 3.66 2.19 5.65
CA ASN A 31 3.96 3.12 4.55
C ASN A 31 4.71 4.37 5.01
N ARG A 32 5.23 4.38 6.25
CA ARG A 32 5.98 5.52 6.80
C ARG A 32 7.16 5.87 5.89
N ILE A 33 7.26 7.15 5.56
CA ILE A 33 8.41 7.71 4.85
C ILE A 33 9.51 8.01 5.87
N GLU A 34 10.68 7.43 5.63
CA GLU A 34 11.84 7.55 6.51
C GLU A 34 12.65 8.82 6.22
N PRO A 35 13.62 9.19 7.08
CA PRO A 35 14.43 10.40 6.93
C PRO A 35 15.21 10.52 5.61
N ASN A 36 15.42 9.42 4.88
CA ASN A 36 16.03 9.42 3.54
C ASN A 36 15.00 9.47 2.40
N GLY A 37 13.70 9.51 2.71
CA GLY A 37 12.61 9.50 1.75
C GLY A 37 12.10 8.13 1.36
N SER A 38 12.73 7.05 1.80
CA SER A 38 12.33 5.68 1.45
C SER A 38 11.28 5.13 2.42
N THR A 39 10.55 4.10 2.02
CA THR A 39 9.71 3.28 2.91
C THR A 39 10.41 1.96 3.25
N ALA A 40 9.83 1.17 4.15
CA ALA A 40 10.32 -0.20 4.42
C ALA A 40 10.37 -1.06 3.14
N LEU A 41 9.37 -0.91 2.25
CA LEU A 41 9.31 -1.64 0.99
C LEU A 41 10.43 -1.22 0.02
N HIS A 42 10.81 0.06 -0.03
CA HIS A 42 11.98 0.51 -0.80
C HIS A 42 13.26 -0.18 -0.31
N ALA A 43 13.51 -0.16 1.01
CA ALA A 43 14.69 -0.78 1.59
C ALA A 43 14.79 -2.27 1.27
N ALA A 44 13.69 -3.02 1.45
CA ALA A 44 13.63 -4.43 1.12
C ALA A 44 13.87 -4.68 -0.38
N SER A 45 13.30 -3.84 -1.25
CA SER A 45 13.41 -3.98 -2.71
C SER A 45 14.82 -3.69 -3.22
N PHE A 46 15.40 -2.55 -2.82
CA PHE A 46 16.74 -2.13 -3.20
C PHE A 46 17.80 -3.15 -2.74
N LEU A 47 17.69 -3.64 -1.50
CA LEU A 47 18.60 -4.62 -0.92
C LEU A 47 18.28 -6.07 -1.31
N SER A 48 17.29 -6.29 -2.18
CA SER A 48 16.91 -7.60 -2.70
C SER A 48 16.49 -8.62 -1.63
N ARG A 49 15.73 -8.17 -0.62
CA ARG A 49 15.19 -9.01 0.45
C ARG A 49 13.85 -9.62 0.03
N GLY A 50 13.89 -10.58 -0.91
CA GLY A 50 12.68 -11.08 -1.58
C GLY A 50 11.57 -11.60 -0.65
N GLU A 51 11.92 -12.34 0.40
CA GLU A 51 10.93 -12.82 1.38
C GLU A 51 10.26 -11.67 2.14
N ILE A 52 11.03 -10.66 2.52
CA ILE A 52 10.51 -9.46 3.19
C ILE A 52 9.66 -8.63 2.23
N VAL A 53 10.05 -8.49 0.96
CA VAL A 53 9.24 -7.83 -0.07
C VAL A 53 7.87 -8.51 -0.16
N LYS A 54 7.84 -9.85 -0.21
CA LYS A 54 6.59 -10.61 -0.23
C LYS A 54 5.74 -10.35 1.03
N LEU A 55 6.33 -10.44 2.22
CA LEU A 55 5.63 -10.20 3.49
C LEU A 55 5.01 -8.79 3.54
N LEU A 56 5.77 -7.76 3.14
CA LEU A 56 5.28 -6.38 3.13
C LEU A 56 4.13 -6.18 2.13
N LEU A 57 4.22 -6.77 0.94
CA LEU A 57 3.16 -6.71 -0.07
C LEU A 57 1.88 -7.42 0.40
N GLU A 58 2.02 -8.57 1.06
CA GLU A 58 0.89 -9.32 1.65
C GLU A 58 0.19 -8.55 2.78
N GLN A 59 0.92 -7.67 3.49
CA GLN A 59 0.36 -6.75 4.49
C GLN A 59 -0.20 -5.45 3.89
N GLY A 60 -0.22 -5.31 2.56
CA GLY A 60 -0.80 -4.14 1.88
C GLY A 60 0.11 -2.93 1.81
N ALA A 61 1.44 -3.12 1.85
CA ALA A 61 2.39 -2.03 1.62
C ALA A 61 2.16 -1.37 0.25
N ASP A 62 2.20 -0.04 0.23
CA ASP A 62 2.02 0.77 -0.97
C ASP A 62 3.31 0.74 -1.82
N ARG A 63 3.22 0.10 -2.99
CA ARG A 63 4.32 -0.01 -3.97
C ARG A 63 4.39 1.15 -4.98
N TRP A 64 3.58 2.20 -4.83
CA TRP A 64 3.58 3.41 -5.68
C TRP A 64 4.15 4.63 -4.97
N ILE A 65 4.40 4.58 -3.66
CA ILE A 65 5.08 5.68 -2.95
C ILE A 65 6.43 5.91 -3.59
N LYS A 66 6.72 7.17 -3.91
CA LYS A 66 8.00 7.57 -4.46
C LYS A 66 8.91 8.11 -3.38
N ASN A 67 10.18 7.71 -3.42
CA ASN A 67 11.20 8.26 -2.55
C ASN A 67 11.75 9.60 -3.06
N ARG A 68 12.79 10.13 -2.40
CA ARG A 68 13.45 11.39 -2.79
C ARG A 68 14.13 11.37 -4.16
N TYR A 69 14.35 10.19 -4.73
CA TYR A 69 14.85 10.02 -6.09
C TYR A 69 13.72 9.89 -7.12
N ASN A 70 12.47 10.11 -6.72
CA ASN A 70 11.27 9.97 -7.55
C ASN A 70 11.06 8.52 -8.05
N MET A 71 11.63 7.54 -7.35
CA MET A 71 11.55 6.12 -7.66
C MET A 71 10.58 5.43 -6.70
N THR A 72 9.80 4.50 -7.22
CA THR A 72 8.98 3.54 -6.44
C THR A 72 9.83 2.35 -5.98
N PRO A 73 9.36 1.55 -5.00
CA PRO A 73 10.06 0.33 -4.60
C PRO A 73 10.27 -0.65 -5.77
N TYR A 74 9.29 -0.74 -6.68
CA TYR A 74 9.40 -1.56 -7.89
C TYR A 74 10.51 -1.06 -8.82
N GLU A 75 10.62 0.26 -9.02
CA GLU A 75 11.62 0.84 -9.92
C GLU A 75 13.05 0.68 -9.37
N GLU A 76 13.25 0.73 -8.05
CA GLU A 76 14.55 0.45 -7.41
C GLU A 76 14.91 -1.04 -7.35
N ALA A 77 13.95 -1.93 -7.59
CA ALA A 77 14.14 -3.37 -7.48
C ALA A 77 15.00 -3.94 -8.63
N LYS A 78 15.82 -4.95 -8.29
CA LYS A 78 16.50 -5.80 -9.29
C LYS A 78 15.48 -6.68 -10.04
N PRO A 79 15.82 -7.21 -11.24
CA PRO A 79 14.88 -8.00 -12.04
C PRO A 79 14.20 -9.15 -11.29
N HIS A 80 14.95 -9.97 -10.56
CA HIS A 80 14.38 -11.10 -9.80
C HIS A 80 13.45 -10.66 -8.65
N ILE A 81 13.58 -9.44 -8.15
CA ILE A 81 12.67 -8.88 -7.14
C ILE A 81 11.42 -8.35 -7.80
N LYS A 82 11.52 -7.72 -8.98
CA LYS A 82 10.37 -7.27 -9.78
C LYS A 82 9.42 -8.43 -10.08
N GLU A 83 9.95 -9.64 -10.32
CA GLU A 83 9.11 -10.83 -10.46
C GLU A 83 8.18 -11.08 -9.26
N ILE A 84 8.61 -10.77 -8.03
CA ILE A 84 7.77 -10.93 -6.83
C ILE A 84 6.59 -9.96 -6.88
N PHE A 85 6.86 -8.72 -7.28
CA PHE A 85 5.84 -7.69 -7.47
C PHE A 85 4.85 -8.04 -8.60
N ASP A 86 5.32 -8.71 -9.65
CA ASP A 86 4.49 -9.08 -10.80
C ASP A 86 3.65 -10.34 -10.52
N LYS A 87 4.18 -11.26 -9.68
CA LYS A 87 3.50 -12.50 -9.25
C LYS A 87 2.53 -12.29 -8.09
N THR A 88 2.72 -11.25 -7.30
CA THR A 88 1.78 -10.92 -6.23
C THR A 88 0.52 -10.36 -6.88
N ASN A 89 -0.63 -11.04 -6.67
CA ASN A 89 -1.96 -10.57 -7.04
C ASN A 89 -2.35 -9.35 -6.19
N TYR A 90 -1.59 -8.27 -6.32
CA TYR A 90 -1.85 -7.04 -5.62
C TYR A 90 -3.12 -6.42 -6.19
N ILE A 91 -4.18 -6.45 -5.39
CA ILE A 91 -5.41 -5.70 -5.63
C ILE A 91 -5.27 -4.43 -4.79
N PRO A 92 -5.11 -3.23 -5.37
CA PRO A 92 -5.06 -2.00 -4.58
C PRO A 92 -6.31 -1.92 -3.70
N PRO A 93 -6.19 -1.50 -2.43
CA PRO A 93 -7.36 -1.19 -1.64
C PRO A 93 -8.18 -0.17 -2.46
N LEU A 94 -9.43 -0.51 -2.74
CA LEU A 94 -10.40 0.34 -3.44
C LEU A 94 -10.75 1.52 -2.53
N SER A 95 -9.80 2.43 -2.32
CA SER A 95 -10.07 3.73 -1.75
C SER A 95 -10.79 4.56 -2.82
N PRO A 96 -11.75 5.44 -2.43
CA PRO A 96 -12.46 6.31 -3.37
C PRO A 96 -11.51 7.16 -4.25
N SER A 97 -10.31 7.46 -3.77
CA SER A 97 -9.27 8.18 -4.52
C SER A 97 -8.66 7.34 -5.66
N THR A 98 -8.57 6.02 -5.52
CA THR A 98 -8.06 5.11 -6.55
C THR A 98 -9.02 4.99 -7.74
N ILE A 99 -10.34 5.10 -7.51
CA ILE A 99 -11.34 5.12 -8.58
C ILE A 99 -11.11 6.31 -9.51
N HIS A 100 -10.80 7.49 -8.97
CA HIS A 100 -10.55 8.69 -9.79
C HIS A 100 -9.34 8.54 -10.71
N THR A 101 -8.27 7.90 -10.21
CA THR A 101 -7.08 7.60 -11.00
C THR A 101 -7.35 6.54 -12.07
N TYR A 102 -8.08 5.48 -11.72
CA TYR A 102 -8.51 4.46 -12.69
C TYR A 102 -9.41 5.04 -13.79
N VAL A 103 -10.38 5.87 -13.42
CA VAL A 103 -11.27 6.57 -14.37
C VAL A 103 -10.47 7.49 -15.29
N LYS A 104 -9.48 8.24 -14.77
CA LYS A 104 -8.57 9.05 -15.59
C LYS A 104 -7.76 8.22 -16.59
N LEU A 105 -7.24 7.06 -16.18
CA LEU A 105 -6.50 6.17 -17.06
C LEU A 105 -7.42 5.56 -18.14
N LEU A 106 -8.62 5.12 -17.76
CA LEU A 106 -9.61 4.55 -18.69
C LEU A 106 -10.13 5.57 -19.71
N HIS A 107 -10.29 6.85 -19.34
CA HIS A 107 -10.64 7.91 -20.29
C HIS A 107 -9.47 8.31 -21.21
N ALA A 108 -8.22 8.14 -20.77
CA ALA A 108 -7.03 8.44 -21.57
C ALA A 108 -6.75 7.36 -22.64
N THR A 109 -7.14 6.12 -22.37
CA THR A 109 -7.04 5.00 -23.31
C THR A 109 -8.40 4.79 -24.00
N LYS A 110 -8.65 5.44 -25.14
CA LYS A 110 -9.77 5.05 -26.02
C LYS A 110 -9.50 3.65 -26.59
N SER A 111 -9.80 2.59 -25.84
CA SER A 111 -9.93 1.24 -26.38
C SER A 111 -10.59 0.30 -25.36
N GLU A 112 -11.80 -0.13 -25.71
CA GLU A 112 -12.48 -1.39 -25.36
C GLU A 112 -12.64 -1.75 -23.87
N LEU A 113 -13.88 -1.58 -23.44
CA LEU A 113 -14.50 -1.94 -22.16
C LEU A 113 -14.25 -3.41 -21.78
N LEU A 114 -13.71 -3.65 -20.59
CA LEU A 114 -14.03 -4.87 -19.84
C LEU A 114 -15.30 -4.62 -19.02
N PRO A 115 -16.22 -5.59 -18.91
CA PRO A 115 -17.50 -5.41 -18.26
C PRO A 115 -17.27 -5.20 -16.76
N VAL A 116 -17.40 -3.95 -16.32
CA VAL A 116 -17.46 -3.63 -14.90
C VAL A 116 -18.76 -4.23 -14.40
N VAL A 117 -18.66 -5.31 -13.62
CA VAL A 117 -19.78 -5.88 -12.87
C VAL A 117 -20.46 -4.70 -12.16
N ASP A 118 -21.76 -4.53 -12.36
CA ASP A 118 -22.52 -3.36 -11.92
C ASP A 118 -22.52 -3.23 -10.40
N LEU A 119 -21.52 -2.52 -9.86
CA LEU A 119 -21.33 -2.28 -8.43
C LEU A 119 -22.31 -1.24 -7.85
N ARG A 120 -23.23 -0.69 -8.66
CA ARG A 120 -24.22 0.28 -8.18
C ARG A 120 -25.25 -0.32 -7.23
N GLN A 121 -25.41 -1.65 -7.20
CA GLN A 121 -26.47 -2.27 -6.38
C GLN A 121 -26.11 -2.49 -4.90
N ASN A 122 -24.82 -2.37 -4.50
CA ASN A 122 -24.42 -2.71 -3.12
C ASN A 122 -24.12 -1.52 -2.19
N MET A 123 -24.35 -0.28 -2.62
CA MET A 123 -24.33 0.87 -1.72
C MET A 123 -25.75 1.23 -1.28
N LYS A 124 -26.30 0.53 -0.27
CA LYS A 124 -27.47 1.06 0.46
C LYS A 124 -27.02 2.28 1.28
N PRO A 125 -27.73 3.42 1.21
CA PRO A 125 -27.35 4.61 1.98
C PRO A 125 -27.54 4.34 3.48
N ASN A 126 -26.45 4.46 4.23
CA ASN A 126 -26.46 4.39 5.69
C ASN A 126 -27.16 5.66 6.22
N ARG A 127 -28.43 5.53 6.63
CA ARG A 127 -29.19 6.63 7.23
C ARG A 127 -28.57 7.00 8.57
N VAL A 128 -27.97 8.19 8.63
CA VAL A 128 -27.51 8.82 9.87
C VAL A 128 -28.74 9.04 10.76
N ARG A 129 -28.87 8.28 11.86
CA ARG A 129 -29.84 8.60 12.92
C ARG A 129 -29.30 9.81 13.68
N HIS A 130 -29.94 10.95 13.50
CA HIS A 130 -29.91 12.03 14.49
C HIS A 130 -30.56 11.51 15.77
N GLN A 131 -29.85 11.54 16.89
CA GLN A 131 -30.47 11.63 18.20
C GLN A 131 -30.04 12.96 18.82
N ALA A 132 -31.07 13.77 19.05
CA ALA A 132 -31.02 15.08 19.62
C ALA A 132 -30.61 15.03 21.11
N ASN A 133 -29.92 16.07 21.53
CA ASN A 133 -29.75 16.49 22.92
C ASN A 133 -31.08 16.42 23.68
N SER A 134 -31.10 15.67 24.77
CA SER A 134 -31.97 15.98 25.92
C SER A 134 -31.11 16.64 26.98
N GLN A 135 -31.49 17.86 27.30
CA GLN A 135 -30.98 18.68 28.39
C GLN A 135 -31.17 17.94 29.73
N ASN A 136 -30.13 17.94 30.57
CA ASN A 136 -30.29 17.62 31.99
C ASN A 136 -30.72 18.89 32.72
N GLU A 137 -31.90 18.82 33.33
CA GLU A 137 -32.24 19.56 34.55
C GLU A 137 -31.52 18.95 35.77
#